data_AF-A0A7W0MP91-F1
#
_entry.id   AF-A0A7W0MP91-F1
#
_cell.length_a   1.000
_cell.length_b   1.000
_cell.length_c   1.000
_cell.angle_alpha   90.00
_cell.angle_beta   90.00
_cell.angle_gamma   90.00
#
_symmetry.space_group_name_H-M   'P 1'
#
loop_
_entity.id
_entity.type
_entity.pdbx_description
1 polymer ?
#
loop_
_entity_poly.entity_id
_entity_poly.type
_entity_poly.pdbx_seq_one_letter_code
_entity_poly.pdbx_strand_id
1 'polypeptide(L)'
;PNDVAMRNHAYDVGDRLYRAVGATRTFPTPPYPSPHNLGTNRMSARPEDGVVNAHGQSHDVPNLFVSDGSQFTTGGAENPRLTIVALALRQADFIAQEMSAGAI
;
A
#
# COMPACT_ATOMS: atom_id res chain seq x y z
N PRO A 1 -21.35 4.63 -2.53
CA PRO A 1 -19.90 4.62 -2.82
C PRO A 1 -19.39 3.17 -2.92
N ASN A 2 -18.34 2.92 -3.71
CA ASN A 2 -17.83 1.57 -3.96
C ASN A 2 -17.35 0.86 -2.69
N ASP A 3 -16.65 1.56 -1.79
CA ASP A 3 -16.08 0.97 -0.57
C ASP A 3 -17.14 0.36 0.36
N VAL A 4 -18.31 1.02 0.45
CA VAL A 4 -19.46 0.51 1.22
C VAL A 4 -20.05 -0.74 0.55
N ALA A 5 -20.14 -0.76 -0.78
CA ALA A 5 -20.63 -1.91 -1.52
C ALA A 5 -19.70 -3.13 -1.38
N MET A 6 -18.38 -2.91 -1.52
CA MET A 6 -17.37 -3.95 -1.30
C MET A 6 -17.40 -4.50 0.13
N ARG A 7 -17.54 -3.63 1.13
CA ARG A 7 -17.65 -4.05 2.53
C ARG A 7 -18.91 -4.89 2.78
N ASN A 8 -20.06 -4.45 2.30
CA ASN A 8 -21.31 -5.20 2.47
C ASN A 8 -21.21 -6.57 1.78
N HIS A 9 -20.65 -6.62 0.58
CA HIS A 9 -20.38 -7.89 -0.10
C HIS A 9 -19.47 -8.82 0.72
N ALA A 10 -18.41 -8.29 1.33
CA ALA A 10 -17.52 -9.08 2.17
C ALA A 10 -18.24 -9.65 3.42
N TYR A 11 -19.13 -8.87 4.05
CA TYR A 11 -19.97 -9.37 5.15
C TYR A 11 -20.91 -10.49 4.69
N ASP A 12 -21.59 -10.32 3.56
CA ASP A 12 -22.52 -11.32 3.01
C ASP A 12 -21.81 -12.62 2.61
N VAL A 13 -20.61 -12.52 2.03
CA VAL A 13 -19.76 -13.69 1.72
C VAL A 13 -19.30 -14.36 3.01
N GLY A 14 -18.83 -13.59 3.98
CA GLY A 14 -18.36 -14.09 5.27
C GLY A 14 -19.44 -14.85 6.04
N ASP A 15 -20.66 -14.30 6.13
CA ASP A 15 -21.81 -14.96 6.79
C ASP A 15 -22.11 -16.32 6.14
N ARG A 16 -22.18 -16.36 4.81
CA ARG A 16 -22.43 -17.61 4.06
C ARG A 16 -21.34 -18.65 4.33
N LEU A 17 -20.07 -18.23 4.38
CA LEU A 17 -18.93 -19.11 4.63
C LEU A 17 -19.00 -19.71 6.04
N TYR A 18 -19.27 -18.88 7.05
CA TYR A 18 -19.42 -19.34 8.43
C TYR A 18 -20.61 -20.29 8.60
N ARG A 19 -21.77 -19.98 8.02
CA ARG A 19 -22.94 -20.87 8.06
C ARG A 19 -22.68 -22.21 7.38
N ALA A 20 -21.96 -22.20 6.25
CA ALA A 20 -21.62 -23.42 5.53
C ALA A 20 -20.74 -24.38 6.35
N VAL A 21 -19.91 -23.86 7.26
CA VAL A 21 -19.11 -24.69 8.20
C VAL A 21 -19.82 -24.98 9.53
N GLY A 22 -21.13 -24.71 9.62
CA GLY A 22 -21.97 -25.07 10.78
C GLY A 22 -22.01 -24.04 11.90
N ALA A 23 -21.62 -22.78 11.65
CA ALA A 23 -21.76 -21.72 12.65
C ALA A 23 -23.24 -21.54 13.06
N THR A 24 -23.53 -21.60 14.35
CA THR A 24 -24.89 -21.42 14.90
C THR A 24 -25.30 -19.95 14.97
N ARG A 25 -24.31 -19.05 15.03
CA ARG A 25 -24.49 -17.59 15.09
C ARG A 25 -23.33 -16.91 14.37
N THR A 26 -23.63 -15.79 13.73
CA THR A 26 -22.68 -14.90 13.06
C THR A 26 -22.98 -13.47 13.50
N PHE A 27 -21.93 -12.66 13.67
CA PHE A 27 -22.07 -11.27 14.08
C PHE A 27 -21.19 -10.39 13.19
N PRO A 28 -21.77 -9.43 12.46
CA PRO A 28 -20.98 -8.44 11.76
C PRO A 28 -20.35 -7.49 12.77
N THR A 29 -19.02 -7.33 12.70
CA THR A 29 -18.30 -6.34 13.50
C THR A 29 -18.36 -4.97 12.83
N PRO A 30 -18.30 -3.87 13.58
CA PRO A 30 -18.14 -2.53 13.02
C PRO A 30 -16.86 -2.42 12.16
N PRO A 31 -16.82 -1.49 11.18
CA PRO A 31 -15.65 -1.26 10.36
C PRO A 31 -14.55 -0.58 11.19
N TYR A 32 -13.58 -1.36 11.66
CA TYR A 32 -12.41 -0.82 12.34
C TYR A 32 -11.40 -0.27 11.33
N PRO A 33 -10.70 0.83 11.66
CA PRO A 33 -9.61 1.32 10.83
C PRO A 33 -8.49 0.28 10.77
N SER A 34 -8.01 0.01 9.56
CA SER A 34 -6.78 -0.75 9.37
C SER A 34 -5.57 0.14 9.74
N PRO A 35 -4.54 -0.39 10.42
CA PRO A 35 -3.28 0.34 10.62
C PRO A 35 -2.44 0.45 9.33
N HIS A 36 -2.98 0.10 8.16
CA HIS A 36 -2.33 0.24 6.85
C HIS A 36 -2.56 1.64 6.26
N ASN A 37 -1.93 2.66 6.85
CA ASN A 37 -1.91 4.00 6.25
C ASN A 37 -0.99 4.00 5.03
N LEU A 38 -1.52 4.37 3.86
CA LEU A 38 -0.85 4.25 2.57
C LEU A 38 -1.05 5.51 1.72
N GLY A 39 -0.12 5.77 0.80
CA GLY A 39 -0.28 6.75 -0.28
C GLY A 39 -0.05 8.22 0.05
N THR A 40 0.41 8.56 1.25
CA THR A 40 0.69 9.96 1.62
C THR A 40 1.88 10.58 0.90
N ASN A 41 2.81 9.77 0.38
CA ASN A 41 3.91 10.17 -0.51
C ASN A 41 3.93 9.27 -1.74
N ARG A 42 2.77 9.10 -2.40
CA ARG A 42 2.58 8.10 -3.45
C ARG A 42 3.61 8.22 -4.59
N MET A 43 4.04 7.07 -5.10
CA MET A 43 4.82 6.99 -6.33
C MET A 43 4.03 7.54 -7.51
N SER A 44 4.71 8.19 -8.44
CA SER A 44 4.14 8.61 -9.72
C SER A 44 5.21 8.67 -10.81
N ALA A 45 4.76 8.57 -12.06
CA ALA A 45 5.63 8.79 -13.21
C ALA A 45 5.97 10.27 -13.41
N ARG A 46 5.07 11.17 -13.02
CA ARG A 46 5.21 12.62 -13.18
C ARG A 46 5.17 13.33 -11.82
N PRO A 47 5.97 14.39 -11.60
CA PRO A 47 5.98 15.16 -10.35
C PRO A 47 4.62 15.76 -9.97
N GLU A 48 3.80 16.17 -10.95
CA GLU A 48 2.47 16.74 -10.68
C GLU A 48 1.45 15.72 -10.15
N ASP A 49 1.73 14.42 -10.29
CA ASP A 49 0.81 13.36 -9.92
C ASP A 49 1.16 12.68 -8.58
N GLY A 50 2.32 12.97 -7.98
CA GLY A 50 2.80 12.28 -6.78
C GLY A 50 4.07 12.89 -6.20
N VAL A 51 4.62 12.27 -5.16
CA VAL A 51 5.72 12.86 -4.37
C VAL A 51 7.08 12.27 -4.74
N VAL A 52 7.09 10.98 -5.07
CA VAL A 52 8.29 10.23 -5.38
C VAL A 52 8.18 9.52 -6.73
N ASN A 53 9.31 9.27 -7.37
CA ASN A 53 9.37 8.47 -8.59
C ASN A 53 9.26 6.97 -8.28
N ALA A 54 9.42 6.12 -9.30
CA ALA A 54 9.34 4.67 -9.16
C ALA A 54 10.40 4.07 -8.21
N HIS A 55 11.49 4.77 -7.89
CA HIS A 55 12.52 4.30 -6.95
C HIS A 55 12.35 4.87 -5.55
N GLY A 56 11.25 5.57 -5.28
CA GLY A 56 11.01 6.21 -3.99
C GLY A 56 11.86 7.45 -3.75
N GLN A 57 12.53 7.97 -4.78
CA GLN A 57 13.26 9.22 -4.76
C GLN A 57 12.29 10.39 -4.90
N SER A 58 12.47 11.44 -4.11
CA SER A 58 11.69 12.67 -4.25
C SER A 58 11.84 13.26 -5.65
N HIS A 59 10.73 13.74 -6.22
CA HIS A 59 10.79 14.50 -7.47
C HIS A 59 11.45 15.87 -7.29
N ASP A 60 11.42 16.44 -6.08
CA ASP A 60 11.91 17.81 -5.79
C ASP A 60 13.35 17.84 -5.27
N VAL A 61 13.79 16.79 -4.56
CA VAL A 61 15.09 16.73 -3.88
C VAL A 61 15.87 15.49 -4.31
N PRO A 62 16.92 15.62 -5.14
CA PRO A 62 17.59 14.48 -5.76
C PRO A 62 18.17 13.42 -4.81
N ASN A 63 18.60 13.81 -3.61
CA ASN A 63 19.21 12.89 -2.64
C ASN A 63 18.27 12.51 -1.48
N LEU A 64 16.95 12.75 -1.62
CA LEU A 64 15.94 12.39 -0.64
C LEU A 64 15.12 11.19 -1.10
N PHE A 65 14.98 10.20 -0.21
CA PHE A 65 14.28 8.95 -0.48
C PHE A 65 13.25 8.65 0.62
N VAL A 66 12.10 8.10 0.24
CA VAL A 66 11.05 7.61 1.14
C VAL A 66 10.98 6.09 1.02
N SER A 67 10.81 5.36 2.12
CA SER A 67 10.85 3.89 2.15
C SER A 67 9.82 3.31 3.13
N ASP A 68 8.53 3.44 2.83
CA ASP A 68 7.44 2.91 3.65
C ASP A 68 6.11 2.76 2.86
N GLY A 69 5.01 2.50 3.56
CA GLY A 69 3.68 2.37 2.96
C GLY A 69 3.13 3.64 2.27
N SER A 70 3.69 4.81 2.57
CA SER A 70 3.25 6.07 1.95
C SER A 70 3.48 6.10 0.44
N GLN A 71 4.38 5.25 -0.08
CA GLN A 71 4.72 5.15 -1.50
C GLN A 71 3.63 4.49 -2.36
N PHE A 72 2.67 3.79 -1.75
CA PHE A 72 1.65 3.05 -2.49
C PHE A 72 0.73 4.00 -3.27
N THR A 73 0.48 3.69 -4.54
CA THR A 73 -0.47 4.45 -5.37
C THR A 73 -1.93 4.17 -5.03
N THR A 74 -2.20 2.98 -4.49
CA THR A 74 -3.53 2.48 -4.17
C THR A 74 -3.50 1.63 -2.90
N GLY A 75 -4.58 1.70 -2.12
CA GLY A 75 -4.84 0.71 -1.07
C GLY A 75 -5.17 -0.67 -1.64
N GLY A 76 -5.07 -1.70 -0.82
CA GLY A 76 -5.40 -3.08 -1.17
C GLY A 76 -6.00 -3.84 0.00
N ALA A 77 -6.46 -5.07 -0.25
CA ALA A 77 -6.99 -5.96 0.78
C ALA A 77 -5.88 -6.63 1.62
N GLU A 78 -4.70 -6.83 1.02
CA GLU A 78 -3.61 -7.59 1.60
C GLU A 78 -2.71 -6.77 2.53
N ASN A 79 -1.95 -7.47 3.38
CA ASN A 79 -0.96 -6.84 4.25
C ASN A 79 0.20 -6.24 3.44
N PRO A 80 0.51 -4.93 3.59
CA PRO A 80 1.45 -4.23 2.71
C PRO A 80 2.92 -4.55 2.98
N ARG A 81 3.25 -5.19 4.11
CA ARG A 81 4.63 -5.37 4.59
C ARG A 81 5.56 -5.97 3.54
N LEU A 82 5.13 -7.06 2.89
CA LEU A 82 5.99 -7.76 1.93
C LEU A 82 6.30 -6.86 0.73
N THR A 83 5.30 -6.12 0.25
CA THR A 83 5.48 -5.15 -0.83
C THR A 83 6.35 -3.98 -0.40
N ILE A 84 6.22 -3.46 0.83
CA ILE A 84 7.11 -2.41 1.37
C ILE A 84 8.57 -2.89 1.35
N VAL A 85 8.84 -4.11 1.82
CA VAL A 85 10.20 -4.68 1.80
C VAL A 85 10.72 -4.84 0.37
N ALA A 86 9.89 -5.32 -0.56
CA ALA A 86 10.28 -5.45 -1.97
C ALA A 86 10.64 -4.10 -2.60
N LEU A 87 9.87 -3.04 -2.30
CA LEU A 87 10.16 -1.68 -2.76
C LEU A 87 11.45 -1.14 -2.15
N ALA A 88 11.67 -1.37 -0.85
CA ALA A 88 12.90 -0.96 -0.16
C ALA A 88 14.14 -1.63 -0.75
N LEU A 89 14.07 -2.92 -1.09
CA LEU A 89 15.19 -3.62 -1.76
C LEU A 89 15.48 -3.03 -3.15
N ARG A 90 14.43 -2.82 -3.97
CA ARG A 90 14.58 -2.15 -5.29
C ARG A 90 15.19 -0.76 -5.16
N GLN A 91 14.79 -0.01 -4.14
CA GLN A 91 15.32 1.32 -3.86
C GLN A 91 16.79 1.27 -3.42
N ALA A 92 17.16 0.31 -2.57
CA ALA A 92 18.55 0.15 -2.16
C ALA A 92 19.48 -0.15 -3.35
N ASP A 93 19.06 -1.02 -4.27
CA ASP A 93 19.81 -1.30 -5.51
C ASP A 93 19.99 -0.04 -6.37
N PHE A 94 18.94 0.77 -6.50
CA PHE A 94 18.99 2.04 -7.23
C PHE A 94 19.94 3.04 -6.57
N ILE A 95 19.81 3.25 -5.26
CA ILE A 95 20.70 4.14 -4.50
C ILE A 95 22.16 3.72 -4.66
N ALA A 96 22.46 2.43 -4.56
CA ALA A 96 23.82 1.93 -4.73
C ALA A 96 24.40 2.22 -6.12
N GLN A 97 23.57 2.10 -7.17
CA GLN A 97 23.96 2.42 -8.56
C GLN A 97 24.22 3.92 -8.73
N GLU A 98 23.29 4.77 -8.27
CA GLU A 98 23.40 6.23 -8.41
C GLU A 98 24.60 6.78 -7.62
N MET A 99 24.84 6.29 -6.40
CA MET A 99 26.02 6.67 -5.59
C MET A 99 27.32 6.24 -6.27
N SER A 100 27.36 5.03 -6.85
CA SER A 100 28.54 4.54 -7.58
C SER A 100 28.83 5.36 -8.83
N ALA A 101 27.78 5.91 -9.46
CA ALA A 101 27.89 6.80 -10.60
C ALA A 101 28.18 8.27 -10.21
N GLY A 102 28.14 8.62 -8.92
CA GLY A 102 28.24 10.00 -8.44
C GLY A 102 27.05 10.89 -8.84
N ALA A 103 25.90 10.27 -9.13
CA ALA A 103 24.67 10.95 -9.51
C ALA A 103 23.87 11.46 -8.30
N ILE A 104 24.11 10.85 -7.12
CA ILE A 104 23.63 11.30 -5.79
C ILE A 104 24.73 11.19 -4.74
#